data_AF-A0A7S1B2R9-F1
#
_entry.id   AF-A0A7S1B2R9-F1
#
_cell.length_a   1.000
_cell.length_b   1.000
_cell.length_c   1.000
_cell.angle_alpha   90.00
_cell.angle_beta   90.00
_cell.angle_gamma   90.00
#
_symmetry.space_group_name_H-M   'P 1'
#
loop_
_entity.id
_entity.type
_entity.pdbx_description
1 polymer ?
#
loop_
_entity_poly.entity_id
_entity_poly.type
_entity_poly.pdbx_seq_one_letter_code
_entity_poly.pdbx_strand_id
1 'polypeptide(L)'
;GYARSLDDVLPLQNHVVCSGREGGIPRVWIISMEEGSPQSMEVLRFDEEAHDVGLSAHYEFDTDSIVVGYDSMITPLSHIQIDLRDVNQRTVLKQKTVPGYDK
;
A
#
# COMPACT_ATOMS: atom_id res chain seq x y z
N GLY A 1 24.08 3.45 -5.22
CA GLY A 1 22.67 3.83 -5.04
C GLY A 1 22.11 3.01 -3.90
N TYR A 2 21.30 3.58 -3.03
CA TYR A 2 20.71 2.85 -1.91
C TYR A 2 19.79 1.73 -2.43
N ALA A 3 19.84 0.56 -1.81
CA ALA A 3 18.99 -0.58 -2.17
C ALA A 3 17.50 -0.33 -1.87
N ARG A 4 17.22 0.61 -0.95
CA ARG A 4 15.90 1.04 -0.51
C ARG A 4 15.90 2.55 -0.26
N SER A 5 14.82 3.23 -0.63
CA SER A 5 14.52 4.61 -0.24
C SER A 5 13.22 4.67 0.55
N LEU A 6 13.13 5.64 1.46
CA LEU A 6 11.92 5.99 2.18
C LEU A 6 11.52 7.39 1.70
N ASP A 7 10.28 7.51 1.22
CA ASP A 7 9.78 8.73 0.62
C ASP A 7 8.72 9.39 1.52
N ASP A 8 7.89 8.61 2.21
CA ASP A 8 6.84 9.11 3.12
C ASP A 8 6.51 8.14 4.26
N VAL A 9 5.91 8.66 5.33
CA VAL A 9 5.48 7.93 6.53
C VAL A 9 4.12 8.44 7.01
N LEU A 10 3.18 7.52 7.18
CA LEU A 10 1.84 7.73 7.74
C LEU A 10 1.73 7.03 9.11
N PRO A 11 1.84 7.75 10.22
CA PRO A 11 1.54 7.22 11.55
C PRO A 11 0.03 7.08 11.77
N LEU A 12 -0.40 5.93 12.29
CA LEU A 12 -1.75 5.61 12.74
C LEU A 12 -1.70 5.14 14.19
N GLN A 13 -2.86 4.94 14.82
CA GLN A 13 -2.91 4.58 16.25
C GLN A 13 -2.16 3.28 16.57
N ASN A 14 -2.36 2.23 15.76
CA ASN A 14 -1.77 0.91 15.98
C ASN A 14 -0.79 0.48 14.87
N HIS A 15 -0.51 1.35 13.90
CA HIS A 15 0.34 1.04 12.75
C HIS A 15 1.17 2.24 12.31
N VAL A 16 2.31 1.99 11.68
CA VAL A 16 3.04 2.97 10.87
C VAL A 16 3.13 2.44 9.46
N VAL A 17 2.65 3.20 8.49
CA VAL A 17 2.71 2.83 7.08
C VAL A 17 3.76 3.68 6.39
N CYS A 18 4.70 3.06 5.73
CA CYS A 18 5.79 3.72 5.03
C CYS A 18 5.65 3.49 3.53
N SER A 19 5.97 4.49 2.72
CA SER A 19 6.11 4.31 1.27
C SER A 19 7.48 4.75 0.77
N GLY A 20 7.94 4.10 -0.29
CA GLY A 20 9.23 4.40 -0.89
C GLY A 20 9.53 3.45 -2.04
N ARG A 21 10.80 3.11 -2.23
CA ARG A 21 11.23 2.24 -3.33
C ARG A 21 12.22 1.18 -2.86
N GLU A 22 12.13 -0.01 -3.43
CA GLU A 22 13.12 -1.09 -3.25
C GLU A 22 13.21 -1.90 -4.54
N GLY A 23 14.43 -2.23 -4.99
CA GLY A 23 14.61 -2.95 -6.25
C GLY A 23 14.13 -2.18 -7.49
N GLY A 24 14.09 -0.85 -7.42
CA GLY A 24 13.67 0.03 -8.52
C GLY A 24 12.17 0.29 -8.62
N ILE A 25 11.35 -0.38 -7.81
CA ILE A 25 9.89 -0.27 -7.87
C ILE A 25 9.29 0.26 -6.55
N PRO A 26 8.16 1.00 -6.63
CA PRO A 26 7.46 1.51 -5.46
C PRO A 26 7.06 0.40 -4.49
N ARG A 27 7.07 0.73 -3.20
CA ARG A 27 6.75 -0.17 -2.09
C ARG A 27 5.95 0.54 -1.02
N VAL A 28 5.07 -0.23 -0.40
CA VAL A 28 4.40 0.12 0.85
C VAL A 28 4.81 -0.92 1.90
N TRP A 29 5.31 -0.45 3.04
CA TRP A 29 5.59 -1.26 4.21
C TRP A 29 4.60 -0.93 5.31
N ILE A 30 4.09 -1.96 5.97
CA ILE A 30 3.15 -1.85 7.08
C ILE A 30 3.88 -2.34 8.33
N ILE A 31 3.94 -1.49 9.34
CA ILE A 31 4.58 -1.76 10.61
C ILE A 31 3.49 -1.79 11.67
N SER A 32 3.30 -2.93 12.34
CA SER A 32 2.39 -3.02 13.47
C SER A 32 3.04 -2.45 14.73
N MET A 33 2.24 -1.78 15.56
CA MET A 33 2.70 -1.11 16.77
C MET A 33 1.91 -1.62 17.98
N GLU A 34 2.61 -1.88 19.08
CA GLU A 34 2.01 -2.21 20.37
C GLU A 34 2.78 -1.46 21.46
N GLU A 35 2.07 -0.76 22.35
CA GLU A 35 2.65 0.06 23.43
C GLU A 35 3.76 1.03 22.94
N GLY A 36 3.59 1.58 21.73
CA GLY A 36 4.54 2.51 21.12
C GLY A 36 5.81 1.86 20.54
N SER A 37 5.88 0.53 20.48
CA SER A 37 7.00 -0.23 19.94
C SER A 37 6.60 -1.03 18.67
N PRO A 38 7.44 -1.06 17.61
CA PRO A 38 7.20 -1.89 16.44
C PRO A 38 7.22 -3.38 16.77
N GLN A 39 6.19 -4.12 16.35
CA GLN A 39 6.08 -5.56 16.59
C GLN A 39 6.47 -6.37 15.35
N SER A 40 5.95 -6.00 14.19
CA SER A 40 6.26 -6.63 12.91
C SER A 40 6.36 -5.59 11.80
N MET A 41 7.05 -5.95 10.72
CA MET A 41 7.06 -5.17 9.48
C MET A 41 6.82 -6.14 8.32
N GLU A 42 5.85 -5.82 7.48
CA GLU A 42 5.58 -6.54 6.25
C GLU A 42 5.55 -5.60 5.05
N VAL A 43 5.79 -6.16 3.86
CA VAL A 43 5.73 -5.43 2.59
C VAL A 43 4.45 -5.81 1.87
N LEU A 44 3.70 -4.83 1.40
CA LEU A 44 2.49 -5.07 0.62
C LEU A 44 2.90 -5.62 -0.76
N ARG A 45 2.55 -6.89 -1.02
CA ARG A 45 2.88 -7.58 -2.27
C ARG A 45 1.70 -7.61 -3.25
N PHE A 46 2.05 -7.60 -4.53
CA PHE A 46 1.14 -7.76 -5.67
C PHE A 46 1.73 -8.79 -6.62
N ASP A 47 0.88 -9.45 -7.41
CA ASP A 47 1.29 -10.57 -8.28
C ASP A 47 2.15 -10.11 -9.46
N GLU A 48 1.95 -8.89 -9.94
CA GLU A 48 2.68 -8.35 -11.09
C GLU A 48 4.06 -7.83 -10.66
N GLU A 49 5.13 -8.30 -11.31
CA GLU A 49 6.51 -7.90 -10.97
C GLU A 49 6.77 -6.40 -11.22
N ALA A 50 6.12 -5.80 -12.21
CA ALA A 50 6.24 -4.39 -12.57
C ALA A 50 4.90 -3.67 -12.35
N HIS A 51 4.82 -2.83 -11.33
CA HIS A 51 3.64 -2.08 -10.94
C HIS A 51 4.02 -0.74 -10.29
N ASP A 52 3.06 0.16 -10.19
CA ASP A 52 3.10 1.31 -9.28
C ASP A 52 2.15 1.05 -8.10
N VAL A 53 2.58 1.48 -6.91
CA VAL A 53 1.76 1.46 -5.69
C VAL A 53 2.12 2.64 -4.80
N GLY A 54 1.11 3.32 -4.28
CA GLY A 54 1.28 4.45 -3.38
C GLY A 54 0.08 4.65 -2.47
N LEU A 55 0.30 5.37 -1.37
CA LEU A 55 -0.76 5.74 -0.43
C LEU A 55 -1.72 6.73 -1.09
N SER A 56 -3.02 6.55 -0.83
CA SER A 56 -4.03 7.58 -1.12
C SER A 56 -4.10 8.59 0.02
N ALA A 57 -5.07 9.50 -0.01
CA ALA A 57 -5.30 10.43 1.09
C ALA A 57 -5.94 9.73 2.29
N HIS A 58 -5.47 10.03 3.50
CA HIS A 58 -5.98 9.53 4.77
C HIS A 58 -6.27 10.67 5.73
N TYR A 59 -7.41 10.63 6.40
CA TYR A 59 -7.87 11.68 7.33
C TYR A 59 -8.30 11.14 8.70
N GLU A 60 -8.30 9.81 8.88
CA GLU A 60 -8.65 9.15 10.14
C GLU A 60 -7.40 8.53 10.76
N PHE A 61 -7.16 8.83 12.03
CA PHE A 61 -5.97 8.37 12.76
C PHE A 61 -6.22 7.02 13.45
N ASP A 62 -7.41 6.85 14.03
CA ASP A 62 -7.84 5.61 14.68
C ASP A 62 -8.53 4.71 13.64
N THR A 63 -7.71 4.10 12.78
CA THR A 63 -8.17 3.20 11.72
C THR A 63 -7.29 1.97 11.62
N ASP A 64 -7.92 0.86 11.29
CA ASP A 64 -7.27 -0.42 10.97
C ASP A 64 -7.16 -0.63 9.46
N SER A 65 -7.40 0.39 8.63
CA SER A 65 -7.33 0.26 7.18
C SER A 65 -6.75 1.48 6.47
N ILE A 66 -6.14 1.23 5.32
CA ILE A 66 -5.63 2.26 4.41
C ILE A 66 -6.16 2.03 2.99
N VAL A 67 -6.19 3.07 2.16
CA VAL A 67 -6.39 2.94 0.72
C VAL A 67 -5.06 3.16 0.00
N VAL A 68 -4.72 2.24 -0.91
CA VAL A 68 -3.60 2.37 -1.83
C VAL A 68 -4.11 2.55 -3.26
N GLY A 69 -3.42 3.36 -4.05
CA GLY A 69 -3.51 3.33 -5.50
C GLY A 69 -2.61 2.22 -6.03
N TYR A 70 -3.10 1.41 -6.96
CA TYR A 70 -2.34 0.36 -7.63
C TYR A 70 -2.64 0.36 -9.13
N ASP A 71 -1.61 0.36 -9.96
CA ASP A 71 -1.72 0.16 -11.40
C ASP A 71 -0.47 -0.53 -11.99
N SER A 72 -0.57 -0.92 -13.25
CA SER A 72 0.56 -1.44 -14.01
C SER A 72 0.38 -1.12 -15.50
N MET A 73 1.36 -1.52 -16.31
CA MET A 73 1.26 -1.41 -17.78
C MET A 73 0.11 -2.24 -18.37
N ILE A 74 -0.39 -3.24 -17.65
CA ILE A 74 -1.49 -4.11 -18.08
C ILE A 74 -2.71 -4.07 -17.16
N THR A 75 -2.66 -3.33 -16.04
CA THR A 75 -3.77 -3.22 -15.07
C THR A 75 -4.14 -1.76 -14.85
N PRO A 76 -5.39 -1.34 -15.19
CA PRO A 76 -5.88 -0.01 -14.90
C PRO A 76 -5.90 0.33 -13.40
N LEU A 77 -5.71 1.61 -13.09
CA LEU A 77 -5.70 2.13 -11.72
C LEU A 77 -6.90 1.69 -10.88
N SER A 78 -6.58 1.07 -9.75
CA SER A 78 -7.52 0.69 -8.70
C SER A 78 -7.16 1.38 -7.39
N HIS A 79 -8.19 1.80 -6.65
CA HIS A 79 -8.06 2.24 -5.26
C HIS A 79 -8.54 1.07 -4.38
N ILE A 80 -7.61 0.50 -3.63
CA ILE A 80 -7.80 -0.74 -2.89
C ILE A 80 -7.67 -0.43 -1.41
N GLN A 81 -8.73 -0.69 -0.65
CA GLN A 81 -8.67 -0.69 0.81
C GLN A 81 -7.95 -1.96 1.27
N ILE A 82 -6.95 -1.80 2.14
CA ILE A 82 -6.15 -2.85 2.76
C ILE A 82 -6.45 -2.81 4.26
N ASP A 83 -6.82 -3.96 4.83
CA ASP A 83 -6.84 -4.16 6.29
C ASP A 83 -5.40 -4.27 6.80
N LEU A 84 -5.06 -3.50 7.82
CA LEU A 84 -3.70 -3.45 8.38
C LEU A 84 -3.41 -4.62 9.34
N ARG A 85 -4.43 -5.32 9.83
CA ARG A 85 -4.29 -6.51 10.68
C ARG A 85 -4.13 -7.79 9.87
N ASP A 86 -4.66 -7.83 8.64
CA ASP A 86 -4.41 -8.87 7.64
C ASP A 86 -4.38 -8.25 6.23
N VAL A 87 -3.17 -8.01 5.70
CA VAL A 87 -2.96 -7.34 4.41
C VAL A 87 -3.50 -8.10 3.19
N ASN A 88 -3.97 -9.33 3.40
CA ASN A 88 -4.64 -10.12 2.36
C ASN A 88 -6.14 -9.83 2.30
N GLN A 89 -6.73 -9.21 3.32
CA GLN A 89 -8.10 -8.68 3.26
C GLN A 89 -8.09 -7.37 2.48
N ARG A 90 -8.54 -7.45 1.23
CA ARG A 90 -8.52 -6.32 0.28
C ARG A 90 -9.90 -6.06 -0.29
N THR A 91 -10.29 -4.80 -0.37
CA THR A 91 -11.55 -4.39 -1.01
C THR A 91 -11.27 -3.33 -2.07
N VAL A 92 -11.62 -3.60 -3.33
CA VAL A 92 -11.54 -2.60 -4.40
C VAL A 92 -12.65 -1.58 -4.22
N LEU A 93 -12.31 -0.34 -3.87
CA LEU A 93 -13.27 0.75 -3.69
C LEU A 93 -13.62 1.41 -5.02
N LYS A 94 -12.64 1.50 -5.94
CA LYS A 94 -12.81 2.12 -7.25
C LYS A 94 -11.80 1.55 -8.23
N GLN A 95 -12.25 1.26 -9.45
CA GLN A 95 -11.38 0.89 -10.57
C GLN A 95 -11.64 1.82 -11.75
N LYS A 96 -10.56 2.23 -12.44
CA LYS A 96 -10.65 3.01 -13.67
C LYS A 96 -11.26 2.14 -14.78
N THR A 97 -12.44 2.54 -15.27
CA THR A 97 -13.05 1.91 -16.45
C THR A 97 -12.25 2.25 -17.71
N VAL A 98 -11.84 1.23 -18.44
CA VAL A 98 -11.18 1.35 -19.75
C VAL A 98 -12.01 0.55 -20.77
N PRO A 99 -12.70 1.19 -21.72
CA PRO A 99 -13.52 0.49 -22.70
C PRO A 99 -12.72 -0.53 -23.51
N GLY A 100 -13.22 -1.76 -23.61
CA GLY A 100 -12.55 -2.84 -24.35
C GLY A 100 -11.34 -3.45 -23.65
N TYR A 101 -11.08 -3.10 -22.38
CA TYR A 101 -10.07 -3.78 -21.58
C TYR A 101 -10.54 -5.17 -21.19
N ASP A 102 -9.70 -6.16 -21.52
CA ASP A 102 -9.80 -7.55 -21.11
C ASP A 102 -8.44 -7.91 -20.51
N LYS A 103 -8.44 -8.51 -19.32
CA LYS A 103 -7.22 -8.74 -18.55
C LYS A 103 -6.55 -10.06 -18.94
#